data_AF-A0AA40AML9-F1
#
_entry.id   AF-A0AA40AML9-F1
#
_cell.length_a   1.000
_cell.length_b   1.000
_cell.length_c   1.000
_cell.angle_alpha   90.00
_cell.angle_beta   90.00
_cell.angle_gamma   90.00
#
_symmetry.space_group_name_H-M   'P 1'
#
loop_
_entity.id
_entity.type
_entity.pdbx_description
1 polymer ?
#
loop_
_entity_poly.entity_id
_entity_poly.type
_entity_poly.pdbx_seq_one_letter_code
_entity_poly.pdbx_strand_id
1 'polypeptide(L)'
;MKFVSLALLFAGAALAAPVANDFIRETNKRSEDSSEGVVTWADVGKRSEDSSEGVVTWADVGKRSEDSSEGVVTWADVGKRAEDSSEGVVTWADVGKRAEDSSEGVVTWADVGKRSEDSSEGVVTWADVGKRSEDSSEGVVTWADVGKRSEDSSEGVVTWADVGKRSEDSSEGVVTWADVGKRSEDSSEGVVTWADVGKRA
;
A
#
# COMPACT_ATOMS: atom_id res chain seq x y z
N MET A 1 -7.83 -9.79 27.63
CA MET A 1 -6.36 -9.76 27.78
C MET A 1 -5.78 -11.13 27.49
N LYS A 2 -5.09 -11.26 26.34
CA LYS A 2 -3.72 -11.78 26.19
C LYS A 2 -3.54 -12.32 24.77
N PHE A 3 -2.67 -11.63 24.06
CA PHE A 3 -2.09 -11.96 22.77
C PHE A 3 -1.53 -13.39 22.79
N VAL A 4 -1.83 -14.17 21.75
CA VAL A 4 -1.10 -15.40 21.45
C VAL A 4 -0.16 -15.10 20.30
N SER A 5 1.11 -15.03 20.66
CA SER A 5 2.27 -14.92 19.79
C SER A 5 2.34 -16.15 18.89
N LEU A 6 2.30 -15.95 17.57
CA LEU A 6 2.45 -16.99 16.56
C LEU A 6 3.94 -17.18 16.29
N ALA A 7 4.57 -18.08 17.04
CA ALA A 7 5.94 -18.48 16.84
C ALA A 7 6.01 -20.00 16.56
N LEU A 8 6.74 -20.32 15.49
CA LEU A 8 7.24 -21.63 15.08
C LEU A 8 6.24 -22.67 14.56
N LEU A 9 6.29 -22.87 13.24
CA LEU A 9 6.11 -24.19 12.63
C LEU A 9 7.07 -24.36 11.45
N PHE A 10 8.35 -24.56 11.75
CA PHE A 10 9.30 -25.19 10.82
C PHE A 10 9.30 -26.70 11.07
N ALA A 11 8.73 -27.47 10.15
CA ALA A 11 8.94 -28.91 10.07
C ALA A 11 8.93 -29.34 8.60
N GLY A 12 9.98 -30.07 8.21
CA GLY A 12 10.40 -30.23 6.82
C GLY A 12 9.52 -31.10 5.93
N ALA A 13 9.63 -30.83 4.64
CA ALA A 13 9.52 -31.81 3.57
C ALA A 13 10.60 -31.48 2.52
N ALA A 14 11.60 -32.34 2.40
CA ALA A 14 12.56 -32.30 1.31
C ALA A 14 11.92 -32.91 0.06
N LEU A 15 11.68 -32.08 -0.96
CA LEU A 15 11.41 -32.49 -2.34
C LEU A 15 12.16 -31.52 -3.27
N ALA A 16 12.81 -32.11 -4.27
CA ALA A 16 13.90 -31.53 -5.04
C ALA A 16 13.50 -30.38 -5.99
N ALA A 17 14.31 -29.30 -5.97
CA ALA A 17 14.69 -28.32 -7.02
C ALA A 17 13.58 -27.67 -7.90
N PRO A 18 13.67 -26.36 -8.20
CA PRO A 18 14.77 -25.83 -8.99
C PRO A 18 15.57 -24.71 -8.29
N VAL A 19 16.77 -24.50 -8.84
CA VAL A 19 17.83 -23.56 -8.45
C VAL A 19 17.28 -22.21 -7.95
N ALA A 20 17.31 -22.01 -6.63
CA ALA A 20 17.11 -20.70 -6.02
C ALA A 20 18.30 -19.81 -6.38
N ASN A 21 18.04 -18.81 -7.22
CA ASN A 21 19.00 -17.77 -7.56
C ASN A 21 18.89 -16.65 -6.51
N ASP A 22 19.10 -16.98 -5.22
CA ASP A 22 19.10 -15.99 -4.12
C ASP A 22 20.32 -15.07 -4.27
N PHE A 23 20.12 -13.90 -4.88
CA PHE A 23 21.16 -12.89 -5.04
C PHE A 23 20.77 -11.65 -4.26
N ILE A 24 21.27 -11.50 -3.02
CA ILE A 24 21.15 -10.24 -2.26
C ILE A 24 22.06 -9.20 -2.94
N ARG A 25 21.50 -8.07 -3.33
CA ARG A 25 22.23 -6.99 -3.99
C ARG A 25 22.21 -5.71 -3.14
N GLU A 26 23.38 -5.30 -2.63
CA GLU A 26 23.60 -4.02 -1.94
C GLU A 26 24.13 -2.96 -2.92
N THR A 27 23.47 -1.80 -3.05
CA THR A 27 23.93 -0.74 -3.99
C THR A 27 23.62 0.69 -3.51
N ASN A 28 24.59 1.60 -3.64
CA ASN A 28 24.43 2.98 -3.19
C ASN A 28 23.69 3.88 -4.20
N LYS A 29 23.85 3.63 -5.52
CA LYS A 29 23.15 4.32 -6.60
C LYS A 29 23.00 3.44 -7.83
N ARG A 30 21.81 3.44 -8.47
CA ARG A 30 21.59 2.80 -9.77
C ARG A 30 20.62 3.61 -10.64
N SER A 31 20.86 3.64 -11.94
CA SER A 31 19.99 4.34 -12.91
C SER A 31 18.84 3.44 -13.36
N GLU A 32 19.12 2.24 -13.84
CA GLU A 32 18.14 1.31 -14.43
C GLU A 32 18.50 -0.14 -14.08
N ASP A 33 17.50 -1.01 -13.92
CA ASP A 33 17.65 -2.47 -13.83
C ASP A 33 16.36 -3.17 -14.24
N SER A 34 16.50 -4.39 -14.72
CA SER A 34 15.38 -5.31 -14.89
C SER A 34 15.73 -6.64 -14.24
N SER A 35 14.77 -7.22 -13.52
CA SER A 35 14.99 -8.49 -12.84
C SER A 35 13.80 -9.44 -12.98
N GLU A 36 14.09 -10.73 -13.18
CA GLU A 36 13.09 -11.79 -13.34
C GLU A 36 13.35 -12.90 -12.31
N GLY A 37 12.28 -13.47 -11.75
CA GLY A 37 12.34 -14.62 -10.85
C GLY A 37 12.32 -14.23 -9.38
N VAL A 38 13.10 -14.92 -8.53
CA VAL A 38 13.16 -14.65 -7.09
C VAL A 38 14.36 -13.75 -6.81
N VAL A 39 14.12 -12.52 -6.33
CA VAL A 39 15.18 -11.52 -6.14
C VAL A 39 15.02 -10.79 -4.80
N THR A 40 16.13 -10.50 -4.12
CA THR A 40 16.13 -9.73 -2.88
C THR A 40 17.16 -8.60 -2.91
N TRP A 41 16.75 -7.42 -2.44
CA TRP A 41 17.56 -6.22 -2.37
C TRP A 41 17.54 -5.63 -0.97
N ALA A 42 18.68 -5.10 -0.54
CA ALA A 42 18.84 -4.44 0.76
C ALA A 42 19.73 -3.20 0.62
N ASP A 43 19.55 -2.24 1.53
CA ASP A 43 20.40 -1.05 1.68
C ASP A 43 20.56 -0.22 0.38
N VAL A 44 19.44 0.14 -0.23
CA VAL A 44 19.41 0.86 -1.51
C VAL A 44 19.37 2.37 -1.28
N GLY A 45 20.49 3.05 -1.51
CA GLY A 45 20.62 4.49 -1.23
C GLY A 45 19.77 5.41 -2.13
N LYS A 46 19.92 5.29 -3.45
CA LYS A 46 19.09 5.99 -4.45
C LYS A 46 18.91 5.15 -5.71
N ARG A 47 17.72 5.20 -6.31
CA ARG A 47 17.44 4.59 -7.60
C ARG A 47 16.56 5.48 -8.48
N SER A 48 16.81 5.46 -9.79
CA SER A 48 15.98 6.20 -10.75
C SER A 48 14.84 5.31 -11.28
N GLU A 49 15.13 4.21 -11.97
CA GLU A 49 14.13 3.38 -12.65
C GLU A 49 14.41 1.88 -12.42
N ASP A 50 13.35 1.07 -12.43
CA ASP A 50 13.44 -0.39 -12.31
C ASP A 50 12.19 -1.06 -12.85
N SER A 51 12.36 -2.28 -13.36
CA SER A 51 11.26 -3.17 -13.70
C SER A 51 11.52 -4.57 -13.17
N SER A 52 10.53 -5.16 -12.51
CA SER A 52 10.71 -6.44 -11.83
C SER A 52 9.53 -7.38 -12.08
N GLU A 53 9.81 -8.62 -12.49
CA GLU A 53 8.81 -9.67 -12.67
C GLU A 53 9.11 -10.88 -11.76
N GLY A 54 8.10 -11.38 -11.05
CA GLY A 54 8.21 -12.61 -10.24
C GLY A 54 8.05 -12.36 -8.74
N VAL A 55 8.94 -12.93 -7.91
CA VAL A 55 8.90 -12.77 -6.45
C VAL A 55 10.05 -11.86 -6.01
N VAL A 56 9.74 -10.62 -5.67
CA VAL A 56 10.78 -9.62 -5.38
C VAL A 56 10.61 -9.04 -3.99
N THR A 57 11.72 -8.91 -3.25
CA THR A 57 11.75 -8.29 -1.92
C THR A 57 12.78 -7.18 -1.86
N TRP A 58 12.39 -6.05 -1.30
CA TRP A 58 13.25 -4.89 -1.09
C TRP A 58 13.19 -4.43 0.36
N ALA A 59 14.35 -4.11 0.93
CA ALA A 59 14.48 -3.54 2.26
C ALA A 59 15.40 -2.30 2.23
N ASP A 60 15.13 -1.34 3.12
CA ASP A 60 15.97 -0.17 3.39
C ASP A 60 16.24 0.70 2.13
N VAL A 61 15.18 1.27 1.58
CA VAL A 61 15.25 2.07 0.34
C VAL A 61 15.21 3.56 0.65
N GLY A 62 16.32 4.26 0.47
CA GLY A 62 16.45 5.68 0.81
C GLY A 62 15.62 6.62 -0.07
N LYS A 63 15.78 6.51 -1.40
CA LYS A 63 15.01 7.30 -2.40
C LYS A 63 14.82 6.52 -3.70
N ARG A 64 13.63 6.59 -4.28
CA ARG A 64 13.30 6.06 -5.61
C ARG A 64 12.52 7.08 -6.44
N SER A 65 12.75 7.09 -7.76
CA SER A 65 11.96 7.90 -8.68
C SER A 65 10.82 7.08 -9.28
N GLU A 66 11.10 6.04 -10.05
CA GLU A 66 10.11 5.28 -10.84
C GLU A 66 10.34 3.77 -10.68
N ASP A 67 9.26 2.99 -10.81
CA ASP A 67 9.27 1.53 -10.69
C ASP A 67 8.05 0.94 -11.38
N SER A 68 8.24 -0.23 -11.96
CA SER A 68 7.13 -1.06 -12.42
C SER A 68 7.36 -2.50 -11.97
N SER A 69 6.39 -3.10 -11.28
CA SER A 69 6.55 -4.48 -10.79
C SER A 69 5.34 -5.35 -11.09
N GLU A 70 5.58 -6.57 -11.58
CA GLU A 70 4.57 -7.60 -11.80
C GLU A 70 4.85 -8.85 -10.94
N GLY A 71 3.81 -9.39 -10.30
CA GLY A 71 3.90 -10.65 -9.55
C GLY A 71 3.73 -10.46 -8.04
N VAL A 72 4.61 -11.06 -7.24
CA VAL A 72 4.58 -10.97 -5.76
C VAL A 72 5.72 -10.07 -5.29
N VAL A 73 5.39 -8.91 -4.77
CA VAL A 73 6.39 -7.88 -4.46
C VAL A 73 6.24 -7.43 -3.00
N THR A 74 7.36 -7.35 -2.29
CA THR A 74 7.39 -6.88 -0.90
C THR A 74 8.43 -5.78 -0.73
N TRP A 75 8.03 -4.71 -0.05
CA TRP A 75 8.88 -3.58 0.25
C TRP A 75 8.81 -3.22 1.73
N ALA A 76 9.96 -2.97 2.34
CA ALA A 76 10.09 -2.50 3.70
C ALA A 76 11.02 -1.29 3.77
N ASP A 77 10.72 -0.36 4.68
CA ASP A 77 11.56 0.80 5.03
C ASP A 77 11.89 1.70 3.84
N VAL A 78 10.86 2.33 3.26
CA VAL A 78 10.98 3.20 2.09
C VAL A 78 10.95 4.67 2.48
N GLY A 79 12.09 5.36 2.37
CA GLY A 79 12.22 6.76 2.79
C GLY A 79 11.42 7.75 1.94
N LYS A 80 11.59 7.71 0.60
CA LYS A 80 10.87 8.56 -0.36
C LYS A 80 10.68 7.87 -1.71
N ARG A 81 9.49 8.00 -2.28
CA ARG A 81 9.15 7.55 -3.65
C ARG A 81 8.45 8.67 -4.43
N ALA A 82 8.71 8.74 -5.74
CA ALA A 82 7.97 9.61 -6.64
C ALA A 82 6.80 8.86 -7.32
N GLU A 83 7.06 7.82 -8.09
CA GLU A 83 6.06 7.13 -8.92
C GLU A 83 6.23 5.60 -8.82
N ASP A 84 5.14 4.88 -9.06
CA ASP A 84 5.08 3.43 -9.05
C ASP A 84 3.91 2.94 -9.89
N SER A 85 4.12 1.79 -10.53
CA SER A 85 3.03 1.00 -11.08
C SER A 85 3.23 -0.46 -10.69
N SER A 86 2.20 -1.10 -10.14
CA SER A 86 2.33 -2.49 -9.71
C SER A 86 1.12 -3.34 -10.05
N GLU A 87 1.37 -4.55 -10.55
CA GLU A 87 0.35 -5.55 -10.85
C GLU A 87 0.60 -6.84 -10.08
N GLY A 88 -0.45 -7.40 -9.46
CA GLY A 88 -0.39 -8.68 -8.77
C GLY A 88 -0.57 -8.57 -7.26
N VAL A 89 0.31 -9.21 -6.48
CA VAL A 89 0.26 -9.21 -5.01
C VAL A 89 1.39 -8.35 -4.47
N VAL A 90 1.06 -7.21 -3.88
CA VAL A 90 2.04 -6.21 -3.49
C VAL A 90 1.88 -5.86 -2.02
N THR A 91 2.99 -5.83 -1.27
CA THR A 91 3.00 -5.48 0.14
C THR A 91 4.06 -4.41 0.41
N TRP A 92 3.66 -3.38 1.14
CA TRP A 92 4.52 -2.28 1.56
C TRP A 92 4.41 -2.04 3.05
N ALA A 93 5.55 -1.84 3.69
CA ALA A 93 5.67 -1.46 5.09
C ALA A 93 6.61 -0.26 5.25
N ASP A 94 6.30 0.61 6.20
CA ASP A 94 7.15 1.72 6.64
C ASP A 94 7.53 2.69 5.51
N VAL A 95 6.53 3.37 4.95
CA VAL A 95 6.71 4.30 3.82
C VAL A 95 6.69 5.75 4.31
N GLY A 96 7.83 6.42 4.26
CA GLY A 96 7.98 7.78 4.75
C GLY A 96 7.21 8.82 3.93
N LYS A 97 7.39 8.83 2.61
CA LYS A 97 6.70 9.73 1.66
C LYS A 97 6.53 9.11 0.29
N ARG A 98 5.35 9.31 -0.30
CA ARG A 98 5.00 8.93 -1.67
C ARG A 98 4.35 10.11 -2.41
N ALA A 99 4.60 10.24 -3.71
CA ALA A 99 3.89 11.21 -4.54
C ALA A 99 2.74 10.53 -5.30
N GLU A 100 3.02 9.53 -6.15
CA GLU A 100 2.02 8.90 -7.03
C GLU A 100 2.12 7.36 -6.95
N ASP A 101 0.97 6.69 -7.07
CA ASP A 101 0.85 5.24 -7.18
C ASP A 101 -0.23 4.87 -8.21
N SER A 102 0.03 3.79 -8.94
CA SER A 102 -1.01 3.02 -9.60
C SER A 102 -0.84 1.54 -9.24
N SER A 103 -1.91 0.89 -8.81
CA SER A 103 -1.82 -0.53 -8.46
C SER A 103 -3.04 -1.33 -8.89
N GLU A 104 -2.81 -2.53 -9.43
CA GLU A 104 -3.84 -3.48 -9.81
C GLU A 104 -3.62 -4.83 -9.10
N GLY A 105 -4.68 -5.40 -8.53
CA GLY A 105 -4.67 -6.72 -7.92
C GLY A 105 -4.88 -6.71 -6.41
N VAL A 106 -4.00 -7.36 -5.65
CA VAL A 106 -4.08 -7.46 -4.19
C VAL A 106 -2.94 -6.66 -3.57
N VAL A 107 -3.28 -5.54 -2.94
CA VAL A 107 -2.29 -4.57 -2.46
C VAL A 107 -2.47 -4.32 -0.98
N THR A 108 -1.38 -4.35 -0.22
CA THR A 108 -1.38 -4.06 1.22
C THR A 108 -0.32 -3.02 1.55
N TRP A 109 -0.73 -1.99 2.28
CA TRP A 109 0.13 -0.93 2.79
C TRP A 109 0.00 -0.79 4.29
N ALA A 110 1.14 -0.67 4.97
CA ALA A 110 1.22 -0.39 6.39
C ALA A 110 2.19 0.76 6.66
N ASP A 111 1.88 1.57 7.67
CA ASP A 111 2.74 2.64 8.20
C ASP A 111 3.16 3.67 7.14
N VAL A 112 2.17 4.38 6.59
CA VAL A 112 2.39 5.37 5.52
C VAL A 112 2.37 6.78 6.08
N GLY A 113 3.53 7.45 6.08
CA GLY A 113 3.68 8.79 6.65
C GLY A 113 2.93 9.88 5.88
N LYS A 114 3.16 9.97 4.57
CA LYS A 114 2.48 10.94 3.67
C LYS A 114 2.34 10.39 2.25
N ARG A 115 1.16 10.54 1.67
CA ARG A 115 0.89 10.28 0.25
C ARG A 115 0.18 11.47 -0.41
N SER A 116 0.41 11.69 -1.71
CA SER A 116 -0.27 12.73 -2.49
C SER A 116 -1.40 12.11 -3.30
N GLU A 117 -1.11 11.25 -4.26
CA GLU A 117 -2.05 10.69 -5.24
C GLU A 117 -1.93 9.16 -5.23
N ASP A 118 -3.05 8.47 -5.42
CA ASP A 118 -3.13 7.01 -5.51
C ASP A 118 -4.31 6.63 -6.40
N SER A 119 -4.07 5.70 -7.31
CA SER A 119 -5.09 5.00 -8.07
C SER A 119 -4.95 3.50 -7.82
N SER A 120 -6.04 2.84 -7.44
CA SER A 120 -5.97 1.41 -7.17
C SER A 120 -7.20 0.63 -7.65
N GLU A 121 -6.97 -0.52 -8.26
CA GLU A 121 -8.01 -1.44 -8.71
C GLU A 121 -7.84 -2.83 -8.07
N GLY A 122 -8.92 -3.41 -7.56
CA GLY A 122 -8.93 -4.77 -7.02
C GLY A 122 -9.17 -4.82 -5.51
N VAL A 123 -8.33 -5.54 -4.77
CA VAL A 123 -8.42 -5.71 -3.31
C VAL A 123 -7.29 -4.97 -2.63
N VAL A 124 -7.61 -3.87 -1.97
CA VAL A 124 -6.61 -2.94 -1.44
C VAL A 124 -6.83 -2.75 0.06
N THR A 125 -5.76 -2.86 0.84
CA THR A 125 -5.78 -2.64 2.28
C THR A 125 -4.72 -1.64 2.68
N TRP A 126 -5.12 -0.62 3.44
CA TRP A 126 -4.24 0.39 4.00
C TRP A 126 -4.41 0.44 5.51
N ALA A 127 -3.30 0.47 6.23
CA ALA A 127 -3.24 0.66 7.68
C ALA A 127 -2.26 1.77 8.04
N ASP A 128 -2.58 2.52 9.10
CA ASP A 128 -1.70 3.53 9.71
C ASP A 128 -1.23 4.62 8.72
N VAL A 129 -2.19 5.40 8.21
CA VAL A 129 -1.94 6.44 7.21
C VAL A 129 -1.93 7.83 7.84
N GLY A 130 -0.77 8.46 7.91
CA GLY A 130 -0.60 9.76 8.55
C GLY A 130 -1.32 10.90 7.84
N LYS A 131 -1.08 11.06 6.53
CA LYS A 131 -1.73 12.08 5.68
C LYS A 131 -1.88 11.60 4.24
N ARG A 132 -3.05 11.84 3.66
CA ARG A 132 -3.34 11.67 2.23
C ARG A 132 -4.01 12.89 1.61
N SER A 133 -3.72 13.16 0.34
CA SER A 133 -4.37 14.24 -0.42
C SER A 133 -5.52 13.67 -1.26
N GLU A 134 -5.23 12.82 -2.24
CA GLU A 134 -6.19 12.37 -3.26
C GLU A 134 -6.15 10.84 -3.39
N ASP A 135 -7.29 10.21 -3.68
CA ASP A 135 -7.45 8.78 -3.90
C ASP A 135 -8.51 8.55 -4.97
N SER A 136 -8.24 7.60 -5.85
CA SER A 136 -9.25 6.95 -6.67
C SER A 136 -9.12 5.45 -6.48
N SER A 137 -10.21 4.78 -6.12
CA SER A 137 -10.15 3.33 -5.96
C SER A 137 -11.38 2.58 -6.48
N GLU A 138 -11.16 1.47 -7.16
CA GLU A 138 -12.21 0.57 -7.66
C GLU A 138 -12.04 -0.84 -7.07
N GLY A 139 -13.14 -1.42 -6.59
CA GLY A 139 -13.17 -2.81 -6.10
C GLY A 139 -13.44 -2.91 -4.60
N VAL A 140 -12.62 -3.67 -3.87
CA VAL A 140 -12.75 -3.90 -2.43
C VAL A 140 -11.61 -3.22 -1.70
N VAL A 141 -11.92 -2.13 -0.99
CA VAL A 141 -10.92 -1.26 -0.39
C VAL A 141 -11.15 -1.15 1.10
N THR A 142 -10.11 -1.33 1.89
CA THR A 142 -10.16 -1.18 3.35
C THR A 142 -9.09 -0.21 3.82
N TRP A 143 -9.50 0.78 4.60
CA TRP A 143 -8.62 1.75 5.25
C TRP A 143 -8.82 1.71 6.76
N ALA A 144 -7.71 1.64 7.50
CA ALA A 144 -7.68 1.73 8.95
C ALA A 144 -6.68 2.80 9.41
N ASP A 145 -6.98 3.46 10.52
CA ASP A 145 -6.10 4.42 11.21
C ASP A 145 -5.60 5.56 10.30
N VAL A 146 -6.54 6.37 9.81
CA VAL A 146 -6.25 7.45 8.87
C VAL A 146 -6.25 8.80 9.59
N GLY A 147 -5.06 9.40 9.73
CA GLY A 147 -4.90 10.67 10.44
C GLY A 147 -5.60 11.86 9.77
N LYS A 148 -5.35 12.06 8.47
CA LYS A 148 -5.98 13.13 7.66
C LYS A 148 -6.12 12.73 6.20
N ARG A 149 -7.30 13.02 5.63
CA ARG A 149 -7.57 12.93 4.18
C ARG A 149 -8.24 14.19 3.63
N SER A 150 -7.92 14.53 2.38
CA SER A 150 -8.56 15.65 1.68
C SER A 150 -9.68 15.16 0.77
N GLU A 151 -9.37 14.38 -0.26
CA GLU A 151 -10.29 14.00 -1.35
C GLU A 151 -10.27 12.48 -1.57
N ASP A 152 -11.42 11.91 -1.93
CA ASP A 152 -11.59 10.49 -2.23
C ASP A 152 -12.66 10.32 -3.29
N SER A 153 -12.37 9.48 -4.27
CA SER A 153 -13.37 8.90 -5.16
C SER A 153 -13.26 7.39 -5.06
N SER A 154 -14.37 6.70 -4.83
CA SER A 154 -14.33 5.25 -4.76
C SER A 154 -15.55 4.56 -5.35
N GLU A 155 -15.32 3.43 -6.02
CA GLU A 155 -16.35 2.58 -6.60
C GLU A 155 -16.23 1.15 -6.06
N GLY A 156 -17.35 0.56 -5.63
CA GLY A 156 -17.39 -0.83 -5.16
C GLY A 156 -17.69 -0.97 -3.67
N VAL A 157 -16.88 -1.75 -2.94
CA VAL A 157 -17.04 -2.02 -1.51
C VAL A 157 -15.90 -1.39 -0.74
N VAL A 158 -16.20 -0.34 0.03
CA VAL A 158 -15.19 0.47 0.72
C VAL A 158 -15.46 0.47 2.21
N THR A 159 -14.43 0.20 3.01
CA THR A 159 -14.50 0.26 4.46
C THR A 159 -13.45 1.23 4.99
N TRP A 160 -13.88 2.18 5.82
CA TRP A 160 -13.03 3.10 6.54
C TRP A 160 -13.23 2.93 8.04
N ALA A 161 -12.13 2.78 8.77
CA ALA A 161 -12.10 2.73 10.22
C ALA A 161 -11.09 3.77 10.77
N ASP A 162 -11.40 4.35 11.92
CA ASP A 162 -10.50 5.23 12.69
C ASP A 162 -9.97 6.42 11.87
N VAL A 163 -10.89 7.26 11.37
CA VAL A 163 -10.54 8.40 10.52
C VAL A 163 -10.54 9.70 11.32
N GLY A 164 -9.37 10.28 11.54
CA GLY A 164 -9.21 11.50 12.32
C GLY A 164 -9.88 12.72 11.70
N LYS A 165 -9.63 12.99 10.41
CA LYS A 165 -10.21 14.12 9.66
C LYS A 165 -10.38 13.80 8.18
N ARG A 166 -11.54 14.13 7.62
CA ARG A 166 -11.84 14.11 6.18
C ARG A 166 -12.46 15.41 5.67
N SER A 167 -12.18 15.79 4.42
CA SER A 167 -12.79 16.97 3.79
C SER A 167 -13.89 16.58 2.79
N GLU A 168 -13.56 15.84 1.74
CA GLU A 168 -14.44 15.55 0.60
C GLU A 168 -14.44 14.04 0.29
N ASP A 169 -15.59 13.53 -0.14
CA ASP A 169 -15.81 12.13 -0.48
C ASP A 169 -16.85 12.01 -1.59
N SER A 170 -16.54 11.24 -2.61
CA SER A 170 -17.47 10.77 -3.61
C SER A 170 -17.40 9.25 -3.66
N SER A 171 -18.54 8.57 -3.53
CA SER A 171 -18.53 7.11 -3.56
C SER A 171 -19.72 6.51 -4.29
N GLU A 172 -19.48 5.46 -5.07
CA GLU A 172 -20.52 4.60 -5.64
C GLU A 172 -20.41 3.17 -5.09
N GLY A 173 -21.55 2.58 -4.68
CA GLY A 173 -21.61 1.20 -4.20
C GLY A 173 -21.89 1.07 -2.70
N VAL A 174 -21.11 0.25 -1.98
CA VAL A 174 -21.29 -0.04 -0.56
C VAL A 174 -20.14 0.56 0.24
N VAL A 175 -20.43 1.58 1.04
CA VAL A 175 -19.43 2.24 1.87
C VAL A 175 -19.77 2.09 3.36
N THR A 176 -18.76 1.73 4.14
CA THR A 176 -18.85 1.62 5.60
C THR A 176 -17.85 2.54 6.23
N TRP A 177 -18.31 3.38 7.15
CA TRP A 177 -17.48 4.26 7.97
C TRP A 177 -17.64 3.93 9.43
N ALA A 178 -16.53 3.78 10.15
CA ALA A 178 -16.46 3.62 11.60
C ALA A 178 -15.47 4.63 12.20
N ASP A 179 -15.79 5.16 13.38
CA ASP A 179 -14.89 6.00 14.20
C ASP A 179 -14.31 7.23 13.45
N VAL A 180 -15.20 8.08 12.94
CA VAL A 180 -14.79 9.26 12.13
C VAL A 180 -14.82 10.54 12.96
N GLY A 181 -13.66 11.14 13.24
CA GLY A 181 -13.54 12.31 14.11
C GLY A 181 -14.16 13.61 13.57
N LYS A 182 -13.79 14.02 12.36
CA LYS A 182 -14.30 15.24 11.69
C LYS A 182 -14.52 15.03 10.20
N ARG A 183 -15.64 15.55 9.67
CA ARG A 183 -15.99 15.49 8.25
C ARG A 183 -16.64 16.78 7.75
N SER A 184 -16.59 17.03 6.44
CA SER A 184 -17.27 18.17 5.81
C SER A 184 -18.28 17.70 4.76
N GLU A 185 -17.81 17.37 3.56
CA GLU A 185 -18.60 17.11 2.36
C GLU A 185 -18.61 15.62 1.99
N ASP A 186 -19.71 15.18 1.39
CA ASP A 186 -19.99 13.78 1.11
C ASP A 186 -21.06 13.70 0.03
N SER A 187 -20.75 12.99 -1.06
CA SER A 187 -21.67 12.60 -2.11
C SER A 187 -21.60 11.09 -2.27
N SER A 188 -22.73 10.41 -2.22
CA SER A 188 -22.73 8.95 -2.29
C SER A 188 -23.94 8.42 -3.08
N GLU A 189 -23.68 7.54 -4.03
CA GLU A 189 -24.69 6.75 -4.72
C GLU A 189 -24.59 5.28 -4.28
N GLY A 190 -25.61 4.76 -3.59
CA GLY A 190 -25.62 3.39 -3.10
C GLY A 190 -25.89 3.28 -1.60
N VAL A 191 -25.29 2.28 -0.95
CA VAL A 191 -25.49 1.99 0.48
C VAL A 191 -24.34 2.56 1.28
N VAL A 192 -24.61 3.55 2.12
CA VAL A 192 -23.63 4.10 3.07
C VAL A 192 -24.06 3.77 4.50
N THR A 193 -23.14 3.17 5.25
CA THR A 193 -23.31 2.89 6.68
C THR A 193 -22.30 3.68 7.50
N TRP A 194 -22.76 4.19 8.64
CA TRP A 194 -21.96 5.01 9.55
C TRP A 194 -22.07 4.45 10.97
N ALA A 195 -20.94 4.30 11.65
CA ALA A 195 -20.80 4.00 13.06
C ALA A 195 -19.87 5.03 13.72
N ASP A 196 -20.21 5.47 14.93
CA ASP A 196 -19.37 6.33 15.78
C ASP A 196 -18.77 7.56 15.08
N VAL A 197 -19.67 8.41 14.56
CA VAL A 197 -19.30 9.61 13.79
C VAL A 197 -19.27 10.85 14.67
N GLY A 198 -18.14 11.53 14.64
CA GLY A 198 -17.89 12.82 15.23
C GLY A 198 -18.47 13.99 14.42
N LYS A 199 -17.85 15.17 14.56
CA LYS A 199 -18.48 16.43 14.15
C LYS A 199 -18.45 16.61 12.62
N ARG A 200 -19.63 16.86 12.02
CA ARG A 200 -19.74 17.46 10.68
C ARG A 200 -19.55 18.97 10.77
N ALA A 201 -18.65 19.53 9.95
CA ALA A 201 -18.39 20.97 9.85
C ALA A 201 -19.15 21.58 8.68
#